data_AF-A0AAQ4CRD2-F1
#
_entry.id   AF-A0AAQ4CRD2-F1
#
_cell.length_a   1.000
_cell.length_b   1.000
_cell.length_c   1.000
_cell.angle_alpha   90.00
_cell.angle_beta   90.00
_cell.angle_gamma   90.00
#
_symmetry.space_group_name_H-M   'P 1'
#
loop_
_entity.id
_entity.type
_entity.pdbx_description
1 polymer ?
#
loop_
_entity_poly.entity_id
_entity_poly.type
_entity_poly.pdbx_seq_one_letter_code
_entity_poly.pdbx_strand_id
1 'polypeptide(L)'
;MDSELKGGYFLIYDTATNKPLALKLQRVHKDRLSKVSENKYFACADFISVEGKLYDLDFFVESMHDQLKVTEISIHKEQGVPRYNWVEEGGIWKKVKI
;
A
#
# COMPACT_ATOMS: atom_id res chain seq x y z
N MET A 1 0.77 16.65 14.25
CA MET A 1 0.15 15.79 13.22
C MET A 1 0.36 14.31 13.60
N ASP A 2 -0.50 13.37 13.19
CA ASP A 2 -0.37 11.94 13.55
C ASP A 2 1.04 11.36 13.25
N SER A 3 1.62 11.74 12.12
CA SER A 3 2.97 11.35 11.73
C SER A 3 4.03 11.81 12.75
N GLU A 4 3.95 13.02 13.29
CA GLU A 4 4.90 13.53 14.29
C GLU A 4 4.80 12.76 15.61
N LEU A 5 3.58 12.41 16.03
CA LEU A 5 3.35 11.57 17.22
C LEU A 5 3.95 10.17 17.06
N LYS A 6 4.05 9.69 15.80
CA LYS A 6 4.70 8.43 15.42
C LYS A 6 6.18 8.61 15.06
N GLY A 7 6.80 9.75 15.38
CA GLY A 7 8.22 10.01 15.12
C GLY A 7 8.58 10.23 13.65
N GLY A 8 7.60 10.64 12.84
CA GLY A 8 7.73 10.81 11.39
C GLY A 8 7.58 9.51 10.59
N TYR A 9 7.11 8.43 11.23
CA TYR A 9 6.96 7.12 10.62
C TYR A 9 5.50 6.75 10.34
N PHE A 10 5.30 6.04 9.23
CA PHE A 10 4.14 5.21 9.01
C PHE A 10 4.35 3.86 9.69
N LEU A 11 3.46 3.49 10.61
CA LEU A 11 3.56 2.25 11.38
C LEU A 11 2.56 1.23 10.83
N ILE A 12 3.04 0.03 10.51
CA ILE A 12 2.20 -1.08 10.03
C ILE A 12 2.69 -2.39 10.63
N TYR A 13 1.77 -3.31 10.92
CA TYR A 13 2.14 -4.65 11.35
C TYR A 13 2.27 -5.57 10.14
N ASP A 14 3.46 -6.14 9.95
CA ASP A 14 3.71 -7.13 8.91
C ASP A 14 3.35 -8.52 9.41
N THR A 15 2.21 -9.03 8.95
CA THR A 15 1.70 -10.35 9.30
C THR A 15 2.51 -11.50 8.71
N ALA A 16 3.26 -11.27 7.62
CA ALA A 16 4.08 -12.31 7.00
C ALA A 16 5.35 -12.59 7.82
N THR A 17 5.91 -11.56 8.45
CA THR A 17 7.12 -11.66 9.28
C THR A 17 6.82 -11.61 10.78
N ASN A 18 5.57 -11.35 11.16
CA ASN A 18 5.09 -11.19 12.52
C ASN A 18 5.83 -10.07 13.28
N LYS A 19 6.06 -8.93 12.60
CA LYS A 19 6.84 -7.80 13.13
C LYS A 19 6.17 -6.45 12.85
N PRO A 20 6.26 -5.47 13.77
CA PRO A 20 5.94 -4.10 13.43
C PRO A 20 7.02 -3.50 12.51
N LEU A 21 6.59 -2.72 11.53
CA LEU A 21 7.46 -1.94 10.66
C LEU A 21 7.26 -0.45 10.91
N ALA A 22 8.36 0.27 11.06
CA ALA A 22 8.41 1.73 11.04
C ALA A 22 8.98 2.18 9.68
N LEU A 23 8.14 2.86 8.90
CA LEU A 23 8.39 3.14 7.49
C LEU A 23 8.39 4.64 7.22
N LYS A 24 9.34 5.11 6.40
CA LYS A 24 9.35 6.47 5.85
C LYS A 24 8.90 6.43 4.39
N LEU A 25 7.93 7.27 4.05
CA LEU A 25 7.47 7.43 2.67
C LEU A 25 8.63 7.96 1.81
N GLN A 26 8.92 7.26 0.71
CA GLN A 26 9.90 7.68 -0.28
C GLN A 26 9.21 8.31 -1.49
N ARG A 27 8.18 7.64 -2.02
CA ARG A 27 7.52 8.06 -3.26
C ARG A 27 6.10 7.54 -3.33
N VAL A 28 5.20 8.36 -3.86
CA VAL A 28 3.86 7.91 -4.28
C VAL A 28 3.87 7.79 -5.81
N HIS A 29 3.44 6.65 -6.34
CA HIS A 29 3.37 6.42 -7.78
C HIS A 29 2.08 7.02 -8.34
N LYS A 30 2.19 8.18 -8.98
CA LYS A 30 1.03 8.89 -9.57
C LYS A 30 0.44 8.16 -10.78
N ASP A 31 1.28 7.40 -11.48
CA ASP A 31 0.94 6.56 -12.63
C ASP A 31 0.19 5.27 -12.22
N ARG A 32 0.21 4.92 -10.93
CA ARG A 32 -0.45 3.71 -10.40
C ARG A 32 -1.73 4.01 -9.62
N LEU A 33 -2.35 5.16 -9.89
CA LEU A 33 -3.72 5.43 -9.46
C LEU A 33 -4.69 4.73 -10.40
N SER A 34 -4.97 3.47 -10.10
CA SER A 34 -5.85 2.63 -10.93
C SER A 34 -7.22 2.48 -10.30
N LYS A 35 -8.25 2.61 -11.13
CA LYS A 35 -9.63 2.28 -10.74
C LYS A 35 -9.73 0.75 -10.63
N VAL A 36 -10.07 0.26 -9.45
CA VAL A 36 -10.29 -1.18 -9.17
C VAL A 36 -11.75 -1.54 -9.44
N SER A 37 -12.68 -0.61 -9.19
CA SER A 37 -14.09 -0.69 -9.62
C SER A 37 -14.75 0.70 -9.55
N GLU A 38 -16.07 0.82 -9.80
CA GLU A 38 -16.79 2.10 -9.92
C GLU A 38 -16.41 3.14 -8.85
N ASN A 39 -16.25 2.71 -7.60
CA ASN A 39 -15.93 3.55 -6.44
C ASN A 39 -14.68 3.08 -5.68
N LYS A 40 -13.86 2.19 -6.26
CA LYS A 40 -12.66 1.67 -5.62
C LYS A 40 -11.43 2.07 -6.42
N TYR A 41 -10.43 2.55 -5.72
CA TYR A 41 -9.17 3.03 -6.24
C TYR A 41 -8.03 2.30 -5.53
N PHE A 42 -6.91 2.30 -6.21
CA PHE A 42 -5.66 1.75 -5.72
C PHE A 42 -4.57 2.80 -5.82
N ALA A 43 -3.71 2.89 -4.80
CA ALA A 43 -2.51 3.70 -4.83
C ALA A 43 -1.33 2.89 -4.31
N CYS A 44 -0.22 2.93 -5.03
CA CYS A 44 1.02 2.24 -4.69
C CYS A 44 2.06 3.29 -4.27
N ALA A 45 2.79 3.00 -3.18
CA ALA A 45 3.81 3.89 -2.66
C ALA A 45 5.00 3.13 -2.11
N ASP A 46 6.19 3.68 -2.37
CA ASP A 46 7.46 3.15 -1.90
C ASP A 46 7.76 3.72 -0.51
N PHE A 47 8.21 2.83 0.37
CA PHE A 47 8.63 3.13 1.73
C PHE A 47 10.00 2.54 2.02
N ILE A 48 10.73 3.16 2.93
CA ILE A 48 11.97 2.61 3.48
C ILE A 48 11.84 2.36 4.98
N SER A 49 12.25 1.18 5.45
CA SER A 49 12.31 0.91 6.88
C SER A 49 13.51 1.59 7.54
N VAL A 50 13.51 1.63 8.88
CA VAL A 50 14.66 2.08 9.68
C VAL A 50 15.94 1.29 9.39
N GLU A 51 15.81 0.04 8.92
CA GLU A 51 16.92 -0.85 8.55
C GLU A 51 17.39 -0.64 7.10
N GLY A 52 16.81 0.34 6.38
CA GLY A 52 17.13 0.62 4.99
C GLY A 52 16.45 -0.31 3.99
N LYS A 53 15.44 -1.10 4.41
CA LYS A 53 14.75 -1.99 3.49
C LYS A 53 13.64 -1.29 2.71
N LEU A 54 13.58 -1.54 1.40
CA LEU A 54 12.51 -1.02 0.54
C LEU A 54 11.25 -1.88 0.66
N TYR A 55 10.11 -1.21 0.81
CA TYR A 55 8.78 -1.81 0.81
C TYR A 55 7.88 -1.08 -0.18
N ASP A 56 7.11 -1.84 -0.94
CA ASP A 56 6.02 -1.34 -1.80
C ASP A 56 4.70 -1.65 -1.09
N LEU A 57 3.95 -0.61 -0.73
CA LEU A 57 2.65 -0.72 -0.06
C LEU A 57 1.53 -0.29 -1.00
N ASP A 58 0.51 -1.13 -1.04
CA ASP A 58 -0.72 -0.96 -1.79
C ASP A 58 -1.82 -0.44 -0.86
N PHE A 59 -2.41 0.71 -1.19
CA PHE A 59 -3.52 1.35 -0.47
C PHE A 59 -4.79 1.23 -1.30
N PHE A 60 -5.79 0.56 -0.75
CA PHE A 60 -7.12 0.48 -1.35
C PHE A 60 -8.00 1.57 -0.77
N VAL A 61 -8.61 2.33 -1.65
CA VAL A 61 -9.40 3.49 -1.28
C VAL A 61 -10.79 3.33 -1.87
N GLU A 62 -11.81 3.49 -1.05
CA GLU A 62 -13.19 3.62 -1.51
C GLU A 62 -13.59 5.09 -1.51
N SER A 63 -14.29 5.53 -2.55
CA SER A 63 -14.92 6.84 -2.61
C SER A 63 -16.41 6.70 -2.34
N MET A 64 -16.91 7.41 -1.33
CA MET A 64 -18.34 7.56 -1.08
C MET A 64 -18.67 9.03 -0.86
N HIS A 65 -19.59 9.59 -1.65
CA HIS A 65 -20.02 10.99 -1.53
C HIS A 65 -18.85 11.98 -1.44
N ASP A 66 -17.89 11.88 -2.38
CA ASP A 66 -16.67 12.68 -2.44
C ASP A 66 -15.70 12.55 -1.25
N GLN A 67 -15.89 11.54 -0.39
CA GLN A 67 -14.96 11.21 0.68
C GLN A 67 -14.15 9.96 0.33
N LEU A 68 -12.82 10.07 0.44
CA LEU A 68 -11.89 8.97 0.26
C LEU A 68 -11.63 8.27 1.59
N LYS A 69 -11.87 6.96 1.63
CA LYS A 69 -11.58 6.12 2.80
C LYS A 69 -10.62 5.02 2.41
N VAL A 70 -9.47 4.94 3.09
CA VAL A 70 -8.59 3.76 2.98
C VAL A 70 -9.30 2.58 3.64
N THR A 71 -9.53 1.51 2.88
CA THR A 71 -10.24 0.30 3.34
C THR A 71 -9.30 -0.86 3.60
N GLU A 72 -8.18 -0.92 2.89
CA GLU A 72 -7.14 -1.93 3.10
C GLU A 72 -5.77 -1.33 2.80
N ILE A 73 -4.76 -1.79 3.53
CA ILE A 73 -3.36 -1.55 3.22
C ILE A 73 -2.66 -2.90 3.19
N SER A 74 -1.94 -3.19 2.11
CA SER A 74 -1.23 -4.44 1.90
C SER A 74 0.24 -4.19 1.58
N ILE A 75 1.13 -4.98 2.15
CA ILE A 75 2.55 -4.98 1.75
C ILE A 75 2.68 -5.83 0.48
N HIS A 76 2.91 -5.19 -0.66
CA HIS A 76 3.02 -5.83 -1.96
C HIS A 76 4.41 -6.40 -2.20
N LYS A 77 5.47 -5.63 -1.91
CA LYS A 77 6.85 -6.09 -2.11
C LYS A 77 7.73 -5.77 -0.92
N GLU A 78 8.68 -6.66 -0.64
CA GLU A 78 9.84 -6.39 0.22
C GLU A 78 11.09 -6.59 -0.63
N GLN A 79 11.97 -5.58 -0.69
CA GLN A 79 13.21 -5.64 -1.48
C GLN A 79 12.99 -6.04 -2.94
N GLY A 80 11.91 -5.53 -3.54
CA GLY A 80 11.53 -5.86 -4.92
C GLY A 80 10.89 -7.23 -5.12
N VAL A 81 10.89 -8.10 -4.10
CA VAL A 81 10.26 -9.42 -4.15
C VAL A 81 8.76 -9.28 -3.84
N PRO A 82 7.86 -9.63 -4.78
CA PRO A 82 6.43 -9.57 -4.55
C PRO A 82 5.96 -10.65 -3.57
N ARG A 83 4.96 -10.30 -2.76
CA ARG A 83 4.26 -11.21 -1.83
C ARG A 83 2.96 -11.75 -2.40
N TYR A 84 2.44 -11.11 -3.45
CA TYR A 84 1.29 -11.52 -4.24
C TYR A 84 1.39 -10.88 -5.62
N ASN A 85 0.57 -11.36 -6.56
CA ASN A 85 0.45 -10.80 -7.90
C ASN A 85 -0.89 -10.11 -8.11
N TRP A 86 -0.95 -9.36 -9.21
CA TRP A 86 -2.13 -8.68 -9.71
C TRP A 86 -2.56 -9.28 -11.03
N VAL A 87 -3.85 -9.53 -11.19
CA VAL A 87 -4.46 -9.93 -12.48
C VAL A 87 -5.59 -8.96 -12.80
N GLU A 88 -5.61 -8.47 -14.03
CA GLU A 88 -6.70 -7.66 -14.56
C GLU A 88 -7.73 -8.57 -15.25
N GLU A 89 -8.98 -8.50 -14.81
CA GLU A 89 -10.10 -9.22 -15.42
C GLU A 89 -11.23 -8.23 -15.74
N GLY A 90 -11.43 -7.93 -17.02
CA GLY A 90 -12.51 -7.02 -17.45
C GLY A 90 -12.40 -5.61 -16.89
N GLY A 91 -11.17 -5.07 -16.79
CA GLY A 91 -10.90 -3.73 -16.23
C GLY A 91 -10.91 -3.67 -14.70
N ILE A 92 -11.02 -4.81 -14.03
CA ILE A 92 -10.98 -4.92 -12.56
C ILE A 92 -9.70 -5.63 -12.15
N TRP A 93 -8.89 -4.97 -11.32
CA TRP A 93 -7.67 -5.53 -10.75
C TRP A 93 -7.97 -6.40 -9.54
N LYS A 94 -7.48 -7.64 -9.54
CA LYS A 94 -7.65 -8.62 -8.46
C LYS A 94 -6.31 -9.11 -7.94
N LYS A 95 -6.22 -9.19 -6.61
CA LYS A 95 -5.06 -9.75 -5.89
C LYS A 95 -5.10 -11.26 -5.97
N VAL A 96 -4.03 -11.87 -6.46
CA VAL A 96 -3.87 -13.33 -6.53
C VAL A 96 -2.62 -13.77 -5.80
N LYS A 97 -2.65 -14.96 -5.19
CA LYS A 97 -1.45 -15.53 -4.59
C LYS A 97 -0.41 -15.83 -5.68
N ILE A 98 0.86 -15.70 -5.33
CA ILE A 98 1.98 -16.21 -6.14
C ILE A 98 1.95 -17.74 -6.10
#